data_AF-A0A9E0H5V5-F1
#
_entry.id   AF-A0A9E0H5V5-F1
#
_cell.length_a   1.000
_cell.length_b   1.000
_cell.length_c   1.000
_cell.angle_alpha   90.00
_cell.angle_beta   90.00
_cell.angle_gamma   90.00
#
_symmetry.space_group_name_H-M   'P 1'
#
loop_
_entity.id
_entity.type
_entity.pdbx_description
1 polymer ?
#
loop_
_entity_poly.entity_id
_entity_poly.type
_entity_poly.pdbx_seq_one_letter_code
_entity_poly.pdbx_strand_id
1 'polypeptide(L)'
;MRFAGLALALALASCRSPGPAPASVGAPIKPAVAAAPAGFDGLFKDGARWRFAVRVESETWDDSDPAADEHGTIVRTTTTEVTCAVTAVRAFAQGRASLIECDEGTDSRVVELLAGVWLQTADGLWRDSALPEGDHVPAFAPEDQVLPAAPTAGSRRDEFPASPDRPAGGISLDLERIDDGWCVSQLAWASAQSWRHLCLDGDGPVSGGSGFDGGSSIVVTFDRVAVDA
;
A
#
# COMPACT_ATOMS: atom_id res chain seq x y z
N MET A 1 35.65 51.98 1.11
CA MET A 1 34.85 53.21 0.92
C MET A 1 33.50 52.99 1.56
N ARG A 2 33.08 53.92 2.42
CA ARG A 2 31.79 53.98 3.12
C ARG A 2 30.71 54.38 2.13
N PHE A 3 29.48 53.85 2.25
CA PHE A 3 28.25 54.66 2.21
C PHE A 3 27.14 53.94 2.97
N ALA A 4 26.67 54.63 4.01
CA ALA A 4 25.46 54.37 4.75
C ALA A 4 24.24 54.87 3.95
N GLY A 5 23.07 54.26 4.15
CA GLY A 5 21.83 54.69 3.53
C GLY A 5 20.62 54.09 4.24
N LEU A 6 20.31 54.62 5.42
CA LEU A 6 19.12 54.34 6.21
C LEU A 6 17.91 55.02 5.54
N ALA A 7 16.88 54.26 5.16
CA ALA A 7 15.58 54.80 4.75
C ALA A 7 14.49 54.15 5.60
N LEU A 8 14.06 54.90 6.61
CA LEU A 8 12.99 54.57 7.54
C LEU A 8 11.65 54.96 6.88
N ALA A 9 10.87 53.98 6.43
CA ALA A 9 9.52 54.20 5.93
C ALA A 9 8.51 53.93 7.06
N LEU A 10 7.93 55.00 7.60
CA LEU A 10 6.77 54.97 8.50
C LEU A 10 5.54 54.46 7.73
N ALA A 11 5.04 53.28 8.08
CA ALA A 11 3.71 52.83 7.67
C ALA A 11 2.65 53.35 8.65
N LEU A 12 1.76 54.18 8.13
CA LEU A 12 0.60 54.75 8.83
C LEU A 12 -0.36 53.63 9.26
N ALA A 13 -0.53 53.45 10.57
CA ALA A 13 -1.56 52.60 11.15
C ALA A 13 -2.94 53.28 11.00
N SER A 14 -3.74 52.81 10.05
CA SER A 14 -5.15 53.18 9.93
C SER A 14 -5.99 52.34 10.89
N CYS A 15 -6.48 52.99 11.95
CA CYS A 15 -7.48 52.43 12.86
C CYS A 15 -8.81 52.25 12.12
N ARG A 16 -9.01 51.07 11.51
CA ARG A 16 -10.30 50.65 10.97
C ARG A 16 -11.05 49.88 12.05
N SER A 17 -12.13 50.46 12.55
CA SER A 17 -13.02 49.81 13.52
C SER A 17 -13.49 48.45 12.99
N PRO A 18 -13.39 47.37 13.80
CA PRO A 18 -13.91 46.07 13.40
C PRO A 18 -15.44 46.13 13.32
N GLY A 19 -15.96 45.97 12.09
CA GLY A 19 -17.38 45.72 11.90
C GLY A 19 -17.78 44.37 12.52
N PRO A 20 -19.06 44.19 12.88
CA PRO A 20 -19.55 42.92 13.41
C PRO A 20 -19.22 41.79 12.44
N ALA A 21 -18.51 40.77 12.94
CA ALA A 21 -18.14 39.60 12.17
C ALA A 21 -19.41 38.97 11.59
N PRO A 22 -19.45 38.65 10.28
CA PRO A 22 -20.54 37.87 9.72
C PRO A 22 -20.67 36.58 10.51
N ALA A 23 -21.91 36.22 10.87
CA ALA A 23 -22.19 34.97 11.56
C ALA A 23 -21.50 33.83 10.81
N SER A 24 -20.59 33.16 11.51
CA SER A 24 -19.88 31.99 11.00
C SER A 24 -20.94 31.01 10.52
N VAL A 25 -21.03 30.82 9.21
CA VAL A 25 -21.75 29.70 8.61
C VAL A 25 -21.21 28.46 9.32
N GLY A 26 -22.10 27.74 9.99
CA GLY A 26 -21.73 26.63 10.89
C GLY A 26 -20.74 25.72 10.19
N ALA A 27 -19.67 25.37 10.91
CA ALA A 27 -18.68 24.42 10.41
C ALA A 27 -19.40 23.21 9.81
N PRO A 28 -19.00 22.74 8.62
CA PRO A 28 -19.62 21.58 8.00
C PRO A 28 -19.63 20.45 9.03
N ILE A 29 -20.83 19.90 9.27
CA ILE A 29 -21.02 18.76 10.15
C ILE A 29 -20.14 17.65 9.58
N LYS A 30 -18.99 17.40 10.22
CA LYS A 30 -18.09 16.31 9.87
C LYS A 30 -18.92 15.04 10.01
N PRO A 31 -19.23 14.31 8.91
CA PRO A 31 -19.97 13.07 9.04
C PRO A 31 -19.22 12.18 10.02
N ALA A 32 -19.95 11.59 10.97
CA ALA A 32 -19.39 10.59 11.84
C ALA A 32 -19.04 9.39 10.96
N VAL A 33 -17.79 9.34 10.51
CA VAL A 33 -17.23 8.17 9.82
C VAL A 33 -17.40 7.02 10.82
N ALA A 34 -18.18 6.00 10.44
CA ALA A 34 -18.30 4.78 11.23
C ALA A 34 -16.87 4.34 11.58
N ALA A 35 -16.61 4.10 12.87
CA ALA A 35 -15.28 3.77 13.34
C ALA A 35 -14.77 2.56 12.53
N ALA A 36 -13.72 2.77 11.75
CA ALA A 36 -13.15 1.72 10.95
C ALA A 36 -12.65 0.60 11.89
N PRO A 37 -12.72 -0.67 11.47
CA PRO A 37 -12.24 -1.78 12.29
C PRO A 37 -10.77 -1.56 12.67
N ALA A 38 -10.45 -1.79 13.95
CA ALA A 38 -9.19 -1.43 14.60
C ALA A 38 -7.96 -2.26 14.15
N GLY A 39 -8.00 -2.90 12.99
CA GLY A 39 -6.98 -3.86 12.54
C GLY A 39 -5.85 -3.30 11.69
N PHE A 40 -5.94 -2.05 11.20
CA PHE A 40 -5.03 -1.54 10.17
C PHE A 40 -4.49 -0.12 10.46
N ASP A 41 -4.54 0.32 11.72
CA ASP A 41 -4.23 1.70 12.10
C ASP A 41 -2.79 2.10 11.75
N GLY A 42 -1.84 1.16 11.82
CA GLY A 42 -0.44 1.39 11.47
C GLY A 42 -0.23 1.88 10.04
N LEU A 43 -1.02 1.41 9.07
CA LEU A 43 -0.96 1.88 7.68
C LEU A 43 -1.30 3.37 7.52
N PHE A 44 -2.00 3.96 8.49
CA PHE A 44 -2.50 5.33 8.44
C PHE A 44 -1.94 6.20 9.57
N LYS A 45 -0.91 5.72 10.25
CA LYS A 45 -0.19 6.48 11.28
C LYS A 45 0.90 7.30 10.58
N ASP A 46 0.76 8.61 10.64
CA ASP A 46 1.73 9.54 10.05
C ASP A 46 3.16 9.25 10.56
N GLY A 47 4.10 9.12 9.62
CA GLY A 47 5.49 8.78 9.93
C GLY A 47 5.70 7.37 10.49
N ALA A 48 4.72 6.46 10.41
CA ALA A 48 4.96 5.04 10.69
C ALA A 48 6.02 4.50 9.72
N ARG A 49 6.91 3.65 10.23
CA ARG A 49 8.05 3.09 9.50
C ARG A 49 8.20 1.63 9.82
N TRP A 50 8.56 0.87 8.80
CA TRP A 50 8.85 -0.55 8.90
C TRP A 50 10.14 -0.85 8.17
N ARG A 51 10.94 -1.76 8.73
CA ARG A 51 12.10 -2.34 8.07
C ARG A 51 11.78 -3.78 7.75
N PHE A 52 12.18 -4.23 6.58
CA PHE A 52 11.96 -5.59 6.12
C PHE A 52 13.26 -6.21 5.65
N ALA A 53 13.46 -7.47 5.99
CA ALA A 53 14.41 -8.33 5.28
C ALA A 53 13.68 -8.88 4.05
N VAL A 54 14.10 -8.44 2.86
CA VAL A 54 13.53 -8.87 1.58
C VAL A 54 14.40 -9.96 1.01
N ARG A 55 13.85 -11.15 0.78
CA ARG A 55 14.49 -12.25 0.07
C ARG A 55 13.89 -12.36 -1.33
N VAL A 56 14.75 -12.26 -2.34
CA VAL A 56 14.39 -12.50 -3.74
C VAL A 56 15.02 -13.82 -4.17
N GLU A 57 14.20 -14.75 -4.62
CA GLU A 57 14.61 -16.02 -5.18
C GLU A 57 14.20 -16.05 -6.64
N SER A 58 15.14 -16.33 -7.54
CA SER A 58 14.87 -16.50 -8.97
C SER A 58 15.32 -17.87 -9.41
N GLU A 59 14.45 -18.57 -10.13
CA GLU A 59 14.73 -19.86 -10.74
C GLU A 59 14.70 -19.73 -12.26
N THR A 60 15.78 -20.19 -12.91
CA THR A 60 15.90 -20.21 -14.37
C THR A 60 16.38 -21.58 -14.80
N TRP A 61 15.74 -22.16 -15.82
CA TRP A 61 16.22 -23.38 -16.45
C TRP A 61 17.35 -23.05 -17.46
N ASP A 62 18.51 -23.68 -17.27
CA ASP A 62 19.67 -23.65 -18.17
C ASP A 62 20.58 -24.86 -17.85
N ASP A 63 20.36 -25.98 -18.54
CA ASP A 63 21.13 -27.22 -18.34
C ASP A 63 22.59 -27.13 -18.83
N SER A 64 22.97 -26.01 -19.44
CA SER A 64 24.32 -25.74 -19.91
C SER A 64 25.15 -24.91 -18.93
N ASP A 65 24.52 -24.24 -17.97
CA ASP A 65 25.20 -23.44 -16.94
C ASP A 65 25.85 -24.38 -15.90
N PRO A 66 27.16 -24.24 -15.60
CA PRO A 66 27.82 -25.02 -14.55
C PRO A 66 27.23 -24.85 -13.14
N ALA A 67 26.42 -23.80 -12.90
CA ALA A 67 25.71 -23.55 -11.65
C ALA A 67 24.33 -24.21 -11.58
N ALA A 68 23.88 -24.87 -12.66
CA ALA A 68 22.62 -25.58 -12.67
C ALA A 68 22.68 -26.86 -11.82
N ASP A 69 21.56 -27.21 -11.20
CA ASP A 69 21.39 -28.45 -10.44
C ASP A 69 21.22 -29.68 -11.35
N GLU A 70 20.95 -30.84 -10.76
CA GLU A 70 20.76 -32.09 -11.51
C GLU A 70 19.52 -32.10 -12.44
N HIS A 71 18.65 -31.09 -12.31
CA HIS A 71 17.48 -30.88 -13.15
C HIS A 71 17.68 -29.77 -14.19
N GLY A 72 18.88 -29.19 -14.28
CA GLY A 72 19.17 -28.06 -15.17
C GLY A 72 18.61 -26.73 -14.66
N THR A 73 18.34 -26.60 -13.36
CA THR A 73 17.78 -25.38 -12.76
C THR A 73 18.84 -24.61 -11.99
N ILE A 74 18.92 -23.31 -12.24
CA ILE A 74 19.75 -22.37 -11.48
C ILE A 74 18.84 -21.62 -10.51
N VAL A 75 19.12 -21.71 -9.21
CA VAL A 75 18.47 -20.91 -8.17
C VAL A 75 19.43 -19.81 -7.72
N ARG A 76 18.97 -18.56 -7.73
CA ARG A 76 19.72 -17.43 -7.15
C ARG A 76 18.89 -16.79 -6.07
N THR A 77 19.51 -16.59 -4.91
CA THR A 77 18.88 -15.92 -3.77
C THR A 77 19.67 -14.67 -3.42
N THR A 78 18.97 -13.55 -3.24
CA THR A 78 19.52 -12.34 -2.64
C THR A 78 18.70 -11.93 -1.43
N THR A 79 19.33 -11.26 -0.47
CA THR A 79 18.65 -10.69 0.69
C THR A 79 19.10 -9.25 0.87
N THR A 80 18.13 -8.35 0.94
CA THR A 80 18.35 -6.90 1.07
C THR A 80 17.42 -6.35 2.15
N GLU A 81 17.89 -5.39 2.93
CA GLU A 81 16.99 -4.67 3.83
C GLU A 81 16.32 -3.51 3.11
N VAL A 82 15.03 -3.33 3.36
CA VAL A 82 14.21 -2.24 2.79
C VAL A 82 13.48 -1.54 3.92
N THR A 83 13.47 -0.22 3.90
CA THR A 83 12.58 0.59 4.75
C THR A 83 11.40 1.09 3.94
N CYS A 84 10.20 0.98 4.50
CA CYS A 84 9.01 1.67 3.99
C CYS A 84 8.43 2.58 5.07
N ALA A 85 7.82 3.69 4.65
CA ALA A 85 7.27 4.69 5.55
C ALA A 85 5.94 5.25 5.02
N VAL A 86 5.05 5.60 5.94
CA VAL A 86 3.88 6.44 5.65
C VAL A 86 4.36 7.88 5.50
N THR A 87 4.34 8.40 4.27
CA THR A 87 4.84 9.76 3.96
C THR A 87 3.74 10.80 3.80
N ALA A 88 2.49 10.36 3.68
CA ALA A 88 1.34 11.24 3.79
C ALA A 88 0.12 10.49 4.34
N VAL A 89 -0.72 11.19 5.09
CA VAL A 89 -2.04 10.73 5.53
C VAL A 89 -3.06 11.82 5.25
N ARG A 90 -4.24 11.44 4.75
CA ARG A 90 -5.34 12.36 4.47
C ARG A 90 -6.67 11.74 4.90
N ALA A 91 -7.56 12.55 5.44
CA ALA A 91 -8.96 12.18 5.58
C ALA A 91 -9.72 12.60 4.32
N PHE A 92 -10.74 11.83 3.95
CA PHE A 92 -11.70 12.14 2.89
C PHE A 92 -13.11 11.73 3.34
N ALA A 93 -14.14 12.05 2.55
CA ALA A 93 -15.54 11.92 3.00
C ALA A 93 -15.94 10.51 3.49
N GLN A 94 -15.33 9.45 2.95
CA GLN A 94 -15.66 8.06 3.27
C GLN A 94 -14.61 7.35 4.13
N GLY A 95 -13.55 8.04 4.55
CA GLY A 95 -12.48 7.37 5.29
C GLY A 95 -11.18 8.15 5.37
N ARG A 96 -10.07 7.40 5.34
CA ARG A 96 -8.72 7.96 5.33
C ARG A 96 -7.85 7.22 4.33
N ALA A 97 -6.90 7.94 3.76
CA ALA A 97 -5.92 7.44 2.83
C ALA A 97 -4.51 7.69 3.36
N SER A 98 -3.58 6.81 3.02
CA SER A 98 -2.16 7.01 3.25
C SER A 98 -1.37 6.74 1.98
N LEU A 99 -0.22 7.40 1.87
CA LEU A 99 0.80 7.09 0.87
C LEU A 99 1.96 6.43 1.59
N ILE A 100 2.32 5.23 1.14
CA ILE A 100 3.50 4.50 1.60
C ILE A 100 4.57 4.59 0.52
N GLU A 101 5.78 4.97 0.92
CA GLU A 101 6.96 4.97 0.05
C GLU A 101 8.03 4.08 0.66
N CYS A 102 8.80 3.39 -0.19
CA CYS A 102 9.93 2.56 0.23
C CYS A 102 11.25 3.15 -0.29
N ASP A 103 12.36 2.75 0.31
CA ASP A 103 13.71 3.21 -0.07
C ASP A 103 13.98 3.07 -1.57
N GLU A 104 14.76 4.00 -2.15
CA GLU A 104 15.18 3.92 -3.54
C GLU A 104 15.93 2.60 -3.82
N GLY A 105 15.65 1.98 -4.98
CA GLY A 105 16.29 0.72 -5.37
C GLY A 105 15.65 -0.53 -4.75
N THR A 106 14.56 -0.40 -3.98
CA THR A 106 13.72 -1.52 -3.55
C THR A 106 13.24 -2.32 -4.76
N ASP A 107 13.23 -3.67 -4.65
CA ASP A 107 12.70 -4.54 -5.71
C ASP A 107 11.26 -4.15 -6.04
N SER A 108 10.94 -3.99 -7.32
CA SER A 108 9.64 -3.48 -7.77
C SER A 108 8.47 -4.31 -7.26
N ARG A 109 8.67 -5.61 -6.99
CA ARG A 109 7.62 -6.49 -6.46
C ARG A 109 7.30 -6.20 -5.00
N VAL A 110 8.29 -5.76 -4.21
CA VAL A 110 8.04 -5.23 -2.85
C VAL A 110 7.29 -3.90 -2.94
N VAL A 111 7.72 -3.02 -3.85
CA VAL A 111 7.05 -1.72 -4.10
C VAL A 111 5.58 -1.94 -4.48
N GLU A 112 5.28 -2.87 -5.38
CA GLU A 112 3.92 -3.20 -5.81
C GLU A 112 3.02 -3.67 -4.66
N LEU A 113 3.57 -4.42 -3.70
CA LEU A 113 2.83 -4.95 -2.55
C LEU A 113 2.66 -3.92 -1.43
N LEU A 114 3.68 -3.10 -1.15
CA LEU A 114 3.72 -2.23 0.02
C LEU A 114 3.52 -0.75 -0.30
N ALA A 115 4.28 -0.23 -1.25
CA ALA A 115 4.29 1.20 -1.58
C ALA A 115 3.05 1.59 -2.41
N GLY A 116 2.66 2.85 -2.38
CA GLY A 116 1.47 3.36 -3.06
C GLY A 116 0.37 3.78 -2.10
N VAL A 117 -0.83 3.99 -2.64
CA VAL A 117 -1.94 4.57 -1.88
C VAL A 117 -2.81 3.48 -1.28
N TRP A 118 -3.01 3.59 0.03
CA TRP A 118 -3.88 2.74 0.81
C TRP A 118 -5.08 3.55 1.26
N LEU A 119 -6.28 2.97 1.21
CA LEU A 119 -7.50 3.61 1.68
C LEU A 119 -8.23 2.71 2.64
N GLN A 120 -8.68 3.28 3.74
CA GLN A 120 -9.57 2.63 4.68
C GLN A 120 -10.92 3.33 4.64
N THR A 121 -11.95 2.56 4.33
CA THR A 121 -13.36 2.98 4.36
C THR A 121 -14.15 2.15 5.37
N ALA A 122 -15.46 2.39 5.47
CA ALA A 122 -16.35 1.54 6.25
C ALA A 122 -16.47 0.11 5.69
N ASP A 123 -16.16 -0.08 4.40
CA ASP A 123 -16.29 -1.36 3.71
C ASP A 123 -15.01 -2.19 3.72
N GLY A 124 -13.85 -1.57 3.99
CA GLY A 124 -12.58 -2.28 4.14
C GLY A 124 -11.35 -1.48 3.81
N LEU A 125 -10.29 -2.21 3.47
CA LEU A 125 -8.98 -1.74 3.05
C LEU A 125 -8.83 -1.92 1.53
N TRP A 126 -8.36 -0.88 0.86
CA TRP A 126 -8.29 -0.77 -0.59
C TRP A 126 -6.94 -0.22 -1.04
N ARG A 127 -6.60 -0.48 -2.31
CA ARG A 127 -5.46 0.12 -3.01
C ARG A 127 -5.95 1.11 -4.06
N ASP A 128 -5.18 2.16 -4.29
CA ASP A 128 -5.41 3.11 -5.39
C ASP A 128 -4.07 3.59 -5.94
N SER A 129 -4.14 4.23 -7.11
CA SER A 129 -3.04 4.89 -7.81
C SER A 129 -2.74 6.28 -7.27
N ALA A 130 -3.70 6.97 -6.64
CA ALA A 130 -3.55 8.35 -6.23
C ALA A 130 -4.24 8.67 -4.90
N LEU A 131 -3.67 9.62 -4.14
CA LEU A 131 -4.30 10.14 -2.94
C LEU A 131 -5.56 10.91 -3.33
N PRO A 132 -6.69 10.73 -2.62
CA PRO A 132 -7.88 11.54 -2.85
C PRO A 132 -7.60 13.04 -2.69
N GLU A 133 -8.18 13.83 -3.58
CA GLU A 133 -8.10 15.30 -3.56
C GLU A 133 -9.43 15.90 -3.06
N GLY A 134 -9.35 16.74 -2.03
CA GLY A 134 -10.51 17.44 -1.48
C GLY A 134 -11.62 16.49 -1.02
N ASP A 135 -12.85 16.75 -1.49
CA ASP A 135 -14.03 15.94 -1.17
C ASP A 135 -14.25 14.79 -2.18
N HIS A 136 -13.30 14.52 -3.08
CA HIS A 136 -13.43 13.43 -4.04
C HIS A 136 -13.47 12.08 -3.33
N VAL A 137 -14.41 11.26 -3.76
CA VAL A 137 -14.58 9.88 -3.31
C VAL A 137 -14.14 8.98 -4.47
N PRO A 138 -13.07 8.18 -4.30
CA PRO A 138 -12.66 7.22 -5.31
C PRO A 138 -13.78 6.22 -5.63
N ALA A 139 -13.86 5.81 -6.89
CA ALA A 139 -14.70 4.70 -7.29
C ALA A 139 -13.95 3.40 -6.99
N PHE A 140 -14.40 2.66 -5.98
CA PHE A 140 -13.79 1.39 -5.59
C PHE A 140 -14.30 0.26 -6.49
N ALA A 141 -13.42 -0.30 -7.31
CA ALA A 141 -13.73 -1.54 -8.03
C ALA A 141 -13.52 -2.73 -7.07
N PRO A 142 -14.38 -3.76 -7.07
CA PRO A 142 -14.25 -4.90 -6.16
C PRO A 142 -12.88 -5.58 -6.18
N GLU A 143 -12.18 -5.55 -7.30
CA GLU A 143 -10.82 -6.07 -7.49
C GLU A 143 -9.71 -5.30 -6.75
N ASP A 144 -9.97 -4.04 -6.38
CA ASP A 144 -9.04 -3.19 -5.63
C ASP A 144 -9.15 -3.40 -4.11
N GLN A 145 -10.15 -4.17 -3.67
CA GLN A 145 -10.32 -4.51 -2.26
C GLN A 145 -9.23 -5.48 -1.82
N VAL A 146 -8.44 -5.08 -0.82
CA VAL A 146 -7.42 -5.94 -0.21
C VAL A 146 -8.03 -6.77 0.90
N LEU A 147 -8.77 -6.13 1.81
CA LEU A 147 -9.47 -6.78 2.91
C LEU A 147 -10.83 -6.12 3.15
N PRO A 148 -11.92 -6.88 3.36
CA PRO A 148 -13.17 -6.30 3.83
C PRO A 148 -13.03 -5.77 5.26
N ALA A 149 -13.93 -4.88 5.70
CA ALA A 149 -13.89 -4.30 7.03
C ALA A 149 -14.05 -5.34 8.16
N ALA A 150 -14.91 -6.33 7.95
CA ALA A 150 -15.08 -7.47 8.86
C ALA A 150 -14.63 -8.75 8.15
N PRO A 151 -13.31 -8.98 8.01
CA PRO A 151 -12.80 -10.16 7.34
C PRO A 151 -13.22 -11.43 8.05
N THR A 152 -13.58 -12.41 7.24
CA THR A 152 -13.87 -13.78 7.66
C THR A 152 -12.90 -14.69 6.93
N ALA A 153 -12.34 -15.65 7.64
CA ALA A 153 -11.43 -16.61 7.02
C ALA A 153 -12.19 -17.43 5.98
N GLY A 154 -11.56 -17.69 4.84
CA GLY A 154 -12.16 -18.45 3.76
C GLY A 154 -11.65 -18.04 2.39
N SER A 155 -12.20 -18.72 1.38
CA SER A 155 -11.79 -18.60 0.00
C SER A 155 -12.92 -18.03 -0.85
N ARG A 156 -12.59 -17.08 -1.71
CA ARG A 156 -13.44 -16.64 -2.82
C ARG A 156 -12.75 -16.98 -4.12
N ARG A 157 -13.53 -17.40 -5.12
CA ARG A 157 -13.04 -17.69 -6.46
C ARG A 157 -13.97 -17.04 -7.48
N ASP A 158 -13.41 -16.26 -8.38
CA ASP A 158 -14.11 -15.66 -9.50
C ASP A 158 -13.48 -16.17 -10.80
N GLU A 159 -14.28 -16.80 -11.65
CA GLU A 159 -13.85 -17.27 -12.97
C GLU A 159 -14.37 -16.34 -14.05
N PHE A 160 -13.56 -16.15 -15.09
CA PHE A 160 -13.92 -15.34 -16.24
C PHE A 160 -13.86 -16.19 -17.52
N PRO A 161 -14.93 -16.17 -18.34
CA PRO A 161 -14.91 -16.90 -19.60
C PRO A 161 -13.90 -16.31 -20.58
N ALA A 162 -13.46 -17.13 -21.53
CA ALA A 162 -12.70 -16.65 -22.67
C ALA A 162 -13.54 -15.67 -23.50
N SER A 163 -12.88 -14.64 -24.03
CA SER A 163 -13.42 -13.71 -25.01
C SER A 163 -12.47 -13.64 -26.22
N PRO A 164 -12.87 -12.98 -27.33
CA PRO A 164 -11.96 -12.77 -28.46
C PRO A 164 -10.63 -12.09 -28.08
N ASP A 165 -10.65 -11.26 -27.03
CA ASP A 165 -9.51 -10.44 -26.61
C ASP A 165 -8.78 -10.98 -25.36
N ARG A 166 -9.30 -12.03 -24.71
CA ARG A 166 -8.73 -12.56 -23.45
C ARG A 166 -8.96 -14.07 -23.31
N PRO A 167 -7.93 -14.86 -22.93
CA PRO A 167 -8.14 -16.26 -22.58
C PRO A 167 -9.05 -16.41 -21.35
N ALA A 168 -9.61 -17.61 -21.17
CA ALA A 168 -10.29 -17.93 -19.92
C ALA A 168 -9.31 -17.83 -18.75
N GLY A 169 -9.82 -17.46 -17.58
CA GLY A 169 -8.98 -17.26 -16.40
C GLY A 169 -9.82 -17.07 -15.14
N GLY A 170 -9.18 -16.60 -14.09
CA GLY A 170 -9.85 -16.28 -12.85
C GLY A 170 -8.91 -15.76 -11.78
N ILE A 171 -9.51 -15.40 -10.66
CA ILE A 171 -8.83 -14.93 -9.46
C ILE A 171 -9.38 -15.74 -8.29
N SER A 172 -8.51 -16.20 -7.40
CA SER A 172 -8.89 -16.67 -6.07
C SER A 172 -8.29 -15.76 -5.02
N LEU A 173 -9.04 -15.54 -3.95
CA LEU A 173 -8.66 -14.78 -2.78
C LEU A 173 -8.87 -15.66 -1.56
N ASP A 174 -7.81 -15.92 -0.83
CA ASP A 174 -7.83 -16.67 0.42
C ASP A 174 -7.49 -15.72 1.57
N LEU A 175 -8.41 -15.64 2.53
CA LEU A 175 -8.24 -14.86 3.75
C LEU A 175 -7.98 -15.80 4.91
N GLU A 176 -6.88 -15.56 5.61
CA GLU A 176 -6.49 -16.30 6.80
C GLU A 176 -6.23 -15.32 7.95
N ARG A 177 -6.68 -15.69 9.15
CA ARG A 177 -6.33 -14.95 10.36
C ARG A 177 -5.09 -15.58 10.97
N ILE A 178 -4.04 -14.78 11.15
CA ILE A 178 -2.81 -15.18 11.83
C ILE A 178 -2.63 -14.27 13.04
N ASP A 179 -2.65 -14.86 14.24
CA ASP A 179 -2.64 -14.13 15.51
C ASP A 179 -3.73 -13.02 15.55
N ASP A 180 -3.28 -11.77 15.72
CA ASP A 180 -4.12 -10.57 15.71
C ASP A 180 -4.19 -9.87 14.34
N GLY A 181 -3.59 -10.46 13.32
CA GLY A 181 -3.52 -9.96 11.95
C GLY A 181 -4.33 -10.77 10.94
N TRP A 182 -4.24 -10.35 9.68
CA TRP A 182 -4.86 -10.99 8.53
C TRP A 182 -3.87 -11.14 7.40
N CYS A 183 -3.89 -12.30 6.77
CA CYS A 183 -3.18 -12.59 5.56
C CYS A 183 -4.15 -12.73 4.40
N VAL A 184 -3.85 -12.07 3.29
CA VAL A 184 -4.56 -12.21 2.02
C VAL A 184 -3.62 -12.85 1.01
N SER A 185 -4.03 -13.99 0.47
CA SER A 185 -3.38 -14.62 -0.67
C SER A 185 -4.27 -14.44 -1.89
N GLN A 186 -3.73 -13.93 -2.98
CA GLN A 186 -4.39 -13.90 -4.26
C GLN A 186 -3.64 -14.80 -5.24
N LEU A 187 -4.39 -15.59 -5.98
CA LEU A 187 -3.92 -16.34 -7.13
C LEU A 187 -4.67 -15.82 -8.35
N ALA A 188 -3.96 -15.41 -9.39
CA ALA A 188 -4.54 -15.12 -10.69
C ALA A 188 -4.06 -16.15 -11.70
N TRP A 189 -4.96 -16.64 -12.54
CA TRP A 189 -4.60 -17.55 -13.63
C TRP A 189 -5.30 -17.13 -14.92
N ALA A 190 -4.58 -17.23 -16.03
CA ALA A 190 -5.14 -17.19 -17.37
C ALA A 190 -4.27 -18.05 -18.29
N SER A 191 -3.25 -17.45 -18.93
CA SER A 191 -2.20 -18.16 -19.68
C SER A 191 -0.99 -18.54 -18.81
N ALA A 192 -0.73 -17.74 -17.78
CA ALA A 192 0.25 -18.00 -16.73
C ALA A 192 -0.44 -17.83 -15.37
N GLN A 193 0.15 -18.43 -14.34
CA GLN A 193 -0.31 -18.30 -12.98
C GLN A 193 0.58 -17.29 -12.27
N SER A 194 -0.02 -16.32 -11.57
CA SER A 194 0.69 -15.43 -10.66
C SER A 194 0.02 -15.47 -9.29
N TRP A 195 0.81 -15.23 -8.26
CA TRP A 195 0.32 -15.17 -6.90
C TRP A 195 0.90 -13.96 -6.19
N ARG A 196 0.14 -13.45 -5.22
CA ARG A 196 0.59 -12.47 -4.25
C ARG A 196 0.07 -12.83 -2.87
N HIS A 197 0.82 -12.47 -1.85
CA HIS A 197 0.50 -12.71 -0.46
C HIS A 197 0.88 -11.46 0.34
N LEU A 198 0.04 -11.09 1.30
CA LEU A 198 0.30 -9.97 2.20
C LEU A 198 -0.33 -10.25 3.56
N CYS A 199 0.47 -10.19 4.61
CA CYS A 199 0.03 -10.23 5.99
C CYS A 199 0.14 -8.85 6.63
N LEU A 200 -0.94 -8.43 7.29
CA LEU A 200 -1.08 -7.16 7.99
C LEU A 200 -1.47 -7.40 9.45
N ASP A 201 -0.94 -6.58 10.35
CA ASP A 201 -1.38 -6.46 11.73
C ASP A 201 -1.77 -5.00 12.06
N GLY A 202 -2.11 -4.76 13.34
CA GLY A 202 -2.48 -3.42 13.81
C GLY A 202 -1.40 -2.36 13.60
N ASP A 203 -0.13 -2.77 13.55
CA ASP A 203 1.02 -1.89 13.36
C ASP A 203 1.39 -1.72 11.88
N GLY A 204 0.83 -2.52 10.96
CA GLY A 204 1.02 -2.39 9.51
C GLY A 204 1.43 -3.70 8.84
N PRO A 205 2.22 -3.66 7.75
CA PRO A 205 2.67 -4.87 7.07
C PRO A 205 3.64 -5.68 7.93
N VAL A 206 3.43 -7.01 7.93
CA VAL A 206 4.23 -7.97 8.68
C VAL A 206 5.09 -8.79 7.74
N SER A 207 4.46 -9.38 6.72
CA SER A 207 5.13 -10.18 5.71
C SER A 207 4.34 -10.17 4.41
N GLY A 208 4.95 -10.69 3.35
CA GLY A 208 4.27 -10.84 2.09
C GLY A 208 5.18 -11.42 1.03
N GLY A 209 4.63 -11.56 -0.16
CA GLY A 209 5.39 -12.02 -1.31
C GLY A 209 4.60 -12.02 -2.60
N SER A 210 5.30 -12.23 -3.71
CA SER A 210 4.68 -12.44 -5.01
C SER A 210 5.54 -13.31 -5.89
N GLY A 211 4.89 -13.96 -6.85
CA GLY A 211 5.56 -14.77 -7.84
C GLY A 211 4.67 -15.13 -9.02
N PHE A 212 5.28 -15.82 -9.98
CA PHE A 212 4.60 -16.37 -11.14
C PHE A 212 5.17 -17.75 -11.47
N ASP A 213 4.32 -18.62 -11.97
CA ASP A 213 4.68 -19.95 -12.43
C ASP A 213 4.56 -19.97 -13.96
N GLY A 214 5.70 -20.10 -14.65
CA GLY A 214 5.78 -19.99 -16.11
C GLY A 214 7.13 -20.33 -16.73
N GLY A 215 7.79 -21.41 -16.28
CA GLY A 215 9.10 -21.87 -16.80
C GLY A 215 10.33 -21.11 -16.26
N SER A 216 10.10 -19.96 -15.65
CA SER A 216 10.98 -19.31 -14.67
C SER A 216 10.10 -18.86 -13.51
N SER A 217 10.66 -18.74 -12.31
CA SER A 217 9.96 -18.21 -11.15
C SER A 217 10.78 -17.07 -10.55
N ILE A 218 10.12 -16.01 -10.10
CA ILE A 218 10.73 -15.03 -9.20
C ILE A 218 9.82 -14.91 -8.01
N VAL A 219 10.30 -15.39 -6.87
CA VAL A 219 9.60 -15.33 -5.59
C VAL A 219 10.24 -14.23 -4.77
N VAL A 220 9.47 -13.21 -4.45
CA VAL A 220 9.89 -12.20 -3.48
C VAL A 220 9.15 -12.48 -2.19
N THR A 221 9.87 -12.51 -1.08
CA THR A 221 9.32 -12.58 0.26
C THR A 221 9.90 -11.48 1.11
N PHE A 222 9.14 -10.95 2.05
CA PHE A 222 9.64 -9.99 3.02
C PHE A 222 9.09 -10.28 4.40
N ASP A 223 9.91 -10.05 5.42
CA ASP A 223 9.53 -10.19 6.82
C ASP A 223 9.95 -8.93 7.59
N ARG A 224 9.05 -8.41 8.41
CA ARG A 224 9.32 -7.23 9.26
C ARG A 224 10.42 -7.58 10.25
N VAL A 225 11.50 -6.80 10.24
CA VAL A 225 12.57 -6.90 11.23
C VAL A 225 12.29 -5.96 12.40
N ALA A 226 12.70 -6.37 13.60
CA ALA A 226 12.63 -5.49 14.76
C ALA A 226 13.48 -4.24 14.52
N VAL A 227 12.91 -3.07 14.81
CA VAL A 227 13.69 -1.83 14.88
C VAL A 227 14.27 -1.78 16.29
N ASP A 228 15.61 -1.81 16.41
CA ASP A 228 16.27 -1.58 17.70
C ASP A 228 15.77 -0.24 18.28
N ALA A 229 15.25 -0.30 19.51
CA ALA A 229 14.63 0.82 20.21
C ALA A 229 15.65 1.87 20.70
#